data_AF-A0A2E8N835-F1
#
_entry.id   AF-A0A2E8N835-F1
#
_cell.length_a   1.000
_cell.length_b   1.000
_cell.length_c   1.000
_cell.angle_alpha   90.00
_cell.angle_beta   90.00
_cell.angle_gamma   90.00
#
_symmetry.space_group_name_H-M   'P 1'
#
loop_
_entity.id
_entity.type
_entity.pdbx_description
1 polymer ?
#
loop_
_entity_poly.entity_id
_entity_poly.type
_entity_poly.pdbx_seq_one_letter_code
_entity_poly.pdbx_strand_id
1 'polypeptide(L)'
;MTPEGTPAHRDHARYDAYARHHAEHGDSKPIPAATVVLLRDSADGVETLMLRKNSKIAFGGMWVFPGGRIDDADTVLDDDGEHYADGDSDDGD
;
A
#
# COMPACT_ATOMS: atom_id res chain seq x y z
N MET A 1 28.46 30.14 7.77
CA MET A 1 28.53 28.69 7.49
C MET A 1 27.48 28.03 8.37
N THR A 2 26.23 28.05 7.91
CA THR A 2 25.08 27.38 8.53
C THR A 2 24.94 25.98 7.91
N PRO A 3 24.55 24.96 8.68
CA PRO A 3 24.57 23.59 8.21
C PRO A 3 23.50 23.37 7.14
N GLU A 4 23.84 22.52 6.18
CA GLU A 4 23.04 22.20 5.01
C GLU A 4 21.63 21.75 5.39
N GLY A 5 20.66 22.24 4.63
CA GLY A 5 19.24 21.99 4.84
C GLY A 5 18.95 20.50 4.91
N THR A 6 18.32 20.09 6.00
CA THR A 6 17.64 18.80 6.12
C THR A 6 16.74 18.63 4.89
N PRO A 7 16.83 17.53 4.12
CA PRO A 7 15.94 17.28 2.99
C PRO A 7 14.59 16.81 3.53
N ALA A 8 13.90 17.67 4.27
CA ALA A 8 12.54 17.41 4.71
C ALA A 8 11.60 17.53 3.49
N HIS A 9 10.92 16.43 3.23
CA HIS A 9 9.51 16.41 2.84
C HIS A 9 9.13 16.59 1.36
N ARG A 10 9.96 16.13 0.42
CA ARG A 10 9.50 15.91 -0.97
C ARG A 10 8.34 14.90 -1.09
N ASP A 11 8.15 14.10 -0.04
CA ASP A 11 7.04 13.16 0.08
C ASP A 11 5.75 13.83 0.61
N HIS A 12 5.80 14.91 1.40
CA HIS A 12 4.55 15.55 1.91
C HIS A 12 3.77 16.14 0.77
N ALA A 13 4.45 16.91 -0.09
CA ALA A 13 3.80 17.63 -1.16
C ALA A 13 3.03 16.69 -2.10
N ARG A 14 3.45 15.42 -2.20
CA ARG A 14 2.78 14.37 -2.96
C ARG A 14 1.57 13.80 -2.21
N TYR A 15 1.70 13.53 -0.91
CA TYR A 15 0.56 13.14 -0.07
C TYR A 15 -0.51 14.25 -0.03
N ASP A 16 -0.11 15.50 0.10
CA ASP A 16 -1.02 16.66 0.08
C ASP A 16 -1.74 16.78 -1.27
N ALA A 17 -1.03 16.54 -2.38
CA ALA A 17 -1.64 16.56 -3.71
C ALA A 17 -2.64 15.41 -3.90
N TYR A 18 -2.31 14.22 -3.41
CA TYR A 18 -3.22 13.08 -3.39
C TYR A 18 -4.47 13.38 -2.53
N ALA A 19 -4.28 13.89 -1.31
CA ALA A 19 -5.37 14.24 -0.41
C ALA A 19 -6.32 15.30 -0.99
N ARG A 20 -5.78 16.33 -1.66
CA ARG A 20 -6.60 17.33 -2.38
C ARG A 20 -7.40 16.72 -3.51
N HIS A 21 -6.77 15.85 -4.33
CA HIS A 21 -7.46 15.16 -5.41
C HIS A 21 -8.61 14.27 -4.90
N HIS A 22 -8.42 13.60 -3.76
CA HIS A 22 -9.49 12.83 -3.11
C HIS A 22 -10.65 13.73 -2.63
N ALA A 23 -10.34 14.88 -2.03
CA ALA A 23 -11.37 15.82 -1.58
C ALA A 23 -12.17 16.43 -2.76
N GLU A 24 -11.55 16.61 -3.92
CA GLU A 24 -12.18 17.22 -5.10
C GLU A 24 -12.98 16.21 -5.95
N HIS A 25 -12.58 14.94 -5.99
CA HIS A 25 -13.17 13.92 -6.89
C HIS A 25 -13.97 12.83 -6.17
N GLY A 26 -13.97 12.81 -4.84
CA GLY A 26 -14.61 11.76 -4.05
C GLY A 26 -13.81 10.45 -4.04
N ASP A 27 -14.22 9.51 -3.18
CA ASP A 27 -13.54 8.21 -3.08
C ASP A 27 -13.92 7.29 -4.23
N SER A 28 -12.90 6.64 -4.78
CA SER A 28 -13.09 5.52 -5.71
C SER A 28 -13.44 4.27 -4.90
N LYS A 29 -14.22 3.35 -5.51
CA LYS A 29 -14.52 2.05 -4.89
C LYS A 29 -13.20 1.40 -4.43
N PRO A 30 -13.07 1.01 -3.15
CA PRO A 30 -11.89 0.34 -2.64
C PRO A 30 -11.59 -0.92 -3.48
N ILE A 31 -10.31 -1.13 -3.76
CA ILE A 31 -9.84 -2.32 -4.47
C ILE A 31 -9.13 -3.21 -3.44
N PRO A 32 -9.54 -4.48 -3.28
CA PRO A 32 -8.84 -5.43 -2.41
C PRO A 32 -7.37 -5.55 -2.78
N ALA A 33 -6.50 -5.52 -1.77
CA ALA A 33 -5.06 -5.60 -1.93
C ALA A 33 -4.40 -6.23 -0.70
N ALA A 34 -3.27 -6.90 -0.91
CA ALA A 34 -2.44 -7.47 0.15
C ALA A 34 -1.05 -6.85 0.15
N THR A 35 -0.47 -6.74 1.34
CA THR A 35 0.91 -6.28 1.57
C THR A 35 1.64 -7.30 2.43
N VAL A 36 2.87 -7.64 2.06
CA VAL A 36 3.72 -8.60 2.77
C VAL A 36 4.83 -7.87 3.49
N VAL A 37 4.95 -8.12 4.80
CA VAL A 37 6.07 -7.63 5.63
C VAL A 37 6.96 -8.82 5.96
N LEU A 38 8.05 -8.97 5.21
CA LEU A 38 9.01 -10.06 5.42
C LEU A 38 10.04 -9.66 6.46
N LEU A 39 10.05 -10.35 7.60
CA LEU A 39 10.93 -10.09 8.73
C LEU A 39 12.05 -11.12 8.84
N ARG A 40 13.21 -10.70 9.36
CA ARG A 40 14.26 -11.58 9.85
C ARG A 40 14.92 -11.00 11.10
N ASP A 41 15.41 -11.87 11.97
CA ASP A 41 16.30 -11.47 13.06
C ASP A 41 17.72 -11.20 12.53
N SER A 42 18.38 -10.19 13.09
CA SER A 42 19.80 -9.90 12.90
C SER A 42 20.47 -9.52 14.23
N ALA A 43 21.80 -9.45 14.26
CA ALA A 43 22.54 -9.09 15.47
C ALA A 43 22.21 -7.67 15.96
N ASP A 44 21.74 -6.80 15.07
CA ASP A 44 21.41 -5.40 15.33
C ASP A 44 19.90 -5.17 15.55
N GLY A 45 19.08 -6.22 15.44
CA GLY A 45 17.63 -6.19 15.65
C GLY A 45 16.83 -6.83 14.51
N VAL A 46 15.53 -6.56 14.47
CA VAL A 46 14.66 -7.05 13.40
C VAL A 46 14.86 -6.23 12.14
N GLU A 47 14.99 -6.90 11.01
CA GLU A 47 15.10 -6.28 9.69
C GLU A 47 13.91 -6.67 8.81
N THR A 48 13.56 -5.80 7.85
CA THR A 48 12.48 -6.05 6.89
C THR A 48 12.90 -5.77 5.45
N LEU A 49 12.30 -6.51 4.51
CA LEU A 49 12.46 -6.24 3.08
C LEU A 49 11.58 -5.07 2.62
N MET A 50 12.16 -4.11 1.89
CA MET A 50 11.44 -3.03 1.21
C MET A 50 11.90 -2.89 -0.25
N LEU A 51 11.00 -2.42 -1.11
CA LEU A 51 11.24 -2.18 -2.53
C LEU A 51 11.26 -0.67 -2.80
N ARG A 52 12.10 -0.23 -3.75
CA ARG A 52 12.09 1.16 -4.22
C ARG A 52 11.32 1.25 -5.54
N LYS A 53 10.17 1.94 -5.56
CA LYS A 53 9.36 2.07 -6.79
C LYS A 53 10.12 2.86 -7.87
N ASN A 54 10.03 2.40 -9.12
CA ASN A 54 10.55 3.11 -10.28
C ASN A 54 9.90 4.51 -10.39
N SER A 55 10.70 5.53 -10.70
CA SER A 55 10.32 6.96 -10.69
C SER A 55 9.29 7.37 -11.75
N LYS A 56 8.92 6.49 -12.69
CA LYS A 56 8.03 6.81 -13.82
C LYS A 56 6.53 6.54 -13.59
N ILE A 57 6.12 6.11 -12.40
CA ILE A 57 4.72 5.78 -12.06
C ILE A 57 4.27 6.66 -10.88
N ALA A 58 2.97 6.88 -10.68
CA ALA A 58 2.45 7.42 -9.43
C ALA A 58 3.10 6.68 -8.24
N PHE A 59 3.58 7.42 -7.23
CA PHE A 59 4.40 6.91 -6.10
C PHE A 59 5.86 6.52 -6.43
N GLY A 60 6.40 6.96 -7.57
CA GLY A 60 7.78 6.70 -7.96
C GLY A 60 8.83 7.28 -7.00
N GLY A 61 9.84 6.47 -6.67
CA GLY A 61 10.98 6.85 -5.84
C GLY A 61 10.84 6.53 -4.34
N MET A 62 9.66 6.12 -3.88
CA MET A 62 9.41 5.76 -2.47
C MET A 62 9.78 4.31 -2.15
N TRP A 63 10.11 4.09 -0.89
CA TRP A 63 10.24 2.76 -0.30
C TRP A 63 8.86 2.23 0.07
N VAL A 64 8.56 1.01 -0.35
CA VAL A 64 7.28 0.34 -0.12
C VAL A 64 7.51 -1.10 0.29
N PHE A 65 6.58 -1.69 1.03
CA PHE A 65 6.56 -3.14 1.21
C PHE A 65 6.11 -3.82 -0.09
N PRO A 66 6.57 -5.06 -0.35
CA PRO A 66 6.01 -5.88 -1.42
C PRO A 66 4.50 -6.07 -1.24
N GLY A 67 3.74 -6.00 -2.33
CA GLY A 67 2.29 -6.13 -2.28
C GLY A 67 1.64 -5.84 -3.64
N GLY A 68 0.34 -6.03 -3.71
CA GLY A 68 -0.43 -5.90 -4.94
C GLY A 68 -1.93 -6.02 -4.73
N ARG A 69 -2.68 -5.82 -5.81
CA ARG A 69 -4.12 -6.13 -5.85
C ARG A 69 -4.32 -7.64 -5.74
N ILE A 70 -5.41 -8.04 -5.12
CA ILE A 70 -5.88 -9.43 -5.16
C ILE A 70 -6.35 -9.75 -6.58
N ASP A 71 -5.97 -10.91 -7.09
CA ASP A 71 -6.45 -11.50 -8.34
C ASP A 71 -7.48 -12.60 -8.07
N ASP A 72 -8.31 -12.94 -9.06
CA ASP A 72 -9.32 -14.00 -8.92
C ASP A 72 -8.67 -15.36 -8.56
N ALA A 73 -7.40 -15.58 -8.93
CA ALA A 73 -6.66 -16.79 -8.58
C ALA A 73 -6.19 -16.84 -7.11
N ASP A 74 -6.24 -15.72 -6.38
CA ASP A 74 -5.81 -15.64 -4.97
C ASP A 74 -6.89 -16.13 -4.00
N THR A 75 -8.13 -16.32 -4.47
CA THR A 75 -9.21 -16.87 -3.65
C THR A 75 -9.02 -18.38 -3.51
N VAL A 76 -8.75 -18.83 -2.29
CA VAL A 76 -8.66 -20.24 -1.97
C VAL A 76 -10.07 -20.79 -1.77
N LEU A 77 -10.39 -21.92 -2.38
CA LEU A 77 -11.60 -22.67 -2.05
C LEU A 77 -11.32 -23.50 -0.78
N ASP A 78 -12.24 -23.50 0.18
CA ASP A 78 -12.14 -24.43 1.32
C ASP A 78 -12.36 -25.88 0.86
N ASP A 79 -12.08 -26.86 1.73
CA ASP A 79 -12.17 -28.31 1.43
C ASP A 79 -13.59 -28.75 1.00
N ASP A 80 -14.58 -27.91 1.31
CA ASP A 80 -16.01 -28.00 0.96
C ASP A 80 -16.41 -27.17 -0.28
N GLY A 81 -15.48 -26.45 -0.91
CA GLY A 81 -15.68 -25.74 -2.18
C GLY A 81 -16.39 -24.39 -2.05
N GLU A 82 -16.58 -23.89 -0.82
CA GLU A 82 -17.17 -22.57 -0.59
C GLU A 82 -16.11 -21.46 -0.75
N HIS A 83 -16.56 -20.35 -1.32
CA HIS A 83 -15.74 -19.16 -1.55
C HIS A 83 -15.63 -18.37 -0.24
N TYR A 84 -14.45 -17.85 0.11
CA TYR A 84 -14.35 -16.74 1.05
C TYR A 84 -15.09 -15.55 0.43
N ALA A 85 -16.39 -15.46 0.67
CA ALA A 85 -17.15 -14.26 0.40
C ALA A 85 -16.63 -13.23 1.41
N ASP A 86 -15.85 -12.26 0.92
CA ASP A 86 -15.67 -10.99 1.61
C ASP A 86 -17.07 -10.44 1.86
N GLY A 87 -17.58 -10.71 3.07
CA GLY A 87 -18.93 -10.39 3.48
C GLY A 87 -19.06 -8.89 3.66
N ASP A 88 -19.41 -8.20 2.57
CA ASP A 88 -20.04 -6.88 2.59
C ASP A 88 -21.31 -6.95 1.73
N SER A 89 -22.30 -7.69 2.23
CA SER A 89 -23.69 -7.41 1.91
C SER A 89 -24.15 -6.25 2.81
N ASP A 90 -23.74 -5.03 2.47
CA ASP A 90 -24.41 -3.81 2.92
C ASP A 90 -25.63 -3.58 2.00
N ASP A 91 -26.61 -4.47 2.10
CA ASP A 91 -27.97 -4.19 1.65
C ASP A 91 -28.72 -3.57 2.84
N GLY A 92 -28.48 -2.28 3.06
CA GLY A 92 -29.25 -1.43 3.97
C GLY A 92 -30.36 -0.70 3.21
N ASP A 93 -31.60 -0.92 3.67
CA ASP A 93 -32.88 -0.30 3.28
C ASP A 93 -32.85 1.23 3.10
#